data_AF-A0A7X7LWX6-F1
#
_entry.id   AF-A0A7X7LWX6-F1
#
_cell.length_a   1.000
_cell.length_b   1.000
_cell.length_c   1.000
_cell.angle_alpha   90.00
_cell.angle_beta   90.00
_cell.angle_gamma   90.00
#
_symmetry.space_group_name_H-M   'P 1'
#
loop_
_entity.id
_entity.type
_entity.pdbx_description
1 polymer ?
#
loop_
_entity_poly.entity_id
_entity_poly.type
_entity_poly.pdbx_seq_one_letter_code
_entity_poly.pdbx_strand_id
1 'polypeptide(L)'
;MTIIREEDLIQSIADAFQYISYYHPLDYIQALDEAYEREESPAAKDAIAQILTNSRMAAEGHRPICQDTGIAVVFLKVGMNVQWDA
;
A
#
# COMPACT_ATOMS: atom_id res chain seq x y z
N MET A 1 14.60 29.52 -1.84
CA MET A 1 13.19 29.28 -1.49
C MET A 1 12.71 28.17 -2.40
N THR A 2 12.15 27.11 -1.84
CA THR A 2 11.69 25.97 -2.65
C THR A 2 10.21 26.15 -2.88
N ILE A 3 9.81 26.26 -4.15
CA ILE A 3 8.41 26.35 -4.55
C ILE A 3 7.93 24.93 -4.86
N ILE A 4 6.81 24.53 -4.27
CA ILE A 4 6.11 23.28 -4.58
C ILE A 4 4.77 23.66 -5.21
N ARG A 5 4.49 23.13 -6.40
CA ARG A 5 3.21 23.34 -7.08
C ARG A 5 2.13 22.56 -6.35
N GLU A 6 0.94 23.15 -6.22
CA GLU A 6 -0.22 22.47 -5.63
C GLU A 6 -0.49 21.12 -6.31
N GLU A 7 -0.42 21.09 -7.65
CA GLU A 7 -0.63 19.87 -8.45
C GLU A 7 0.36 18.75 -8.11
N ASP A 8 1.64 19.09 -7.89
CA ASP A 8 2.66 18.10 -7.54
C ASP A 8 2.37 17.46 -6.17
N LEU A 9 1.88 18.25 -5.20
CA LEU A 9 1.49 17.74 -3.89
C LEU A 9 0.27 16.82 -4.01
N ILE A 10 -0.79 17.27 -4.69
CA ILE A 10 -2.02 16.50 -4.88
C ILE A 10 -1.71 15.17 -5.55
N GLN A 11 -0.97 15.20 -6.67
CA GLN A 11 -0.64 14.02 -7.43
C GLN A 11 0.22 13.04 -6.62
N SER A 12 1.20 13.55 -5.86
CA SER A 12 2.05 12.68 -5.02
C SER A 12 1.27 11.91 -3.95
N ILE A 13 0.28 12.54 -3.33
CA ILE A 13 -0.57 11.90 -2.31
C ILE A 13 -1.55 10.92 -2.97
N ALA A 14 -2.16 11.31 -4.10
CA ALA A 14 -3.06 10.45 -4.85
C ALA A 14 -2.35 9.17 -5.31
N ASP A 15 -1.17 9.30 -5.92
CA ASP A 15 -0.36 8.17 -6.38
C ASP A 15 0.06 7.28 -5.22
N ALA A 16 0.46 7.86 -4.09
CA ALA A 16 0.81 7.08 -2.90
C ALA A 16 -0.38 6.26 -2.38
N PHE A 17 -1.58 6.85 -2.32
CA PHE A 17 -2.78 6.12 -1.88
C PHE A 17 -3.21 5.05 -2.86
N GLN A 18 -3.12 5.30 -4.18
CA GLN A 18 -3.36 4.28 -5.18
C GLN A 18 -2.36 3.13 -4.99
N TYR A 19 -1.06 3.44 -4.88
CA TYR A 19 0.00 2.46 -4.72
C TYR A 19 -0.23 1.49 -3.56
N ILE A 20 -0.50 2.02 -2.36
CA ILE A 20 -0.72 1.18 -1.17
C ILE A 20 -2.07 0.46 -1.17
N SER A 21 -3.01 0.85 -2.04
CA SER A 21 -4.32 0.19 -2.14
C SER A 21 -4.24 -1.17 -2.84
N TYR A 22 -3.30 -1.34 -3.78
CA TYR A 22 -3.14 -2.57 -4.56
C TYR A 22 -1.84 -3.35 -4.31
N TYR A 23 -0.84 -2.76 -3.63
CA TYR A 23 0.38 -3.47 -3.25
C TYR A 23 0.54 -3.63 -1.74
N HIS A 24 0.86 -4.86 -1.33
CA HIS A 24 1.47 -5.10 -0.03
C HIS A 24 2.99 -4.87 -0.10
N PRO A 25 3.61 -4.40 1.00
CA PRO A 25 5.06 -4.36 1.15
C PRO A 25 5.73 -5.74 0.95
N LEU A 26 6.96 -5.73 0.46
CA LEU A 26 7.71 -6.97 0.17
C LEU A 26 7.97 -7.79 1.44
N ASP A 27 8.31 -7.15 2.55
CA ASP A 27 8.54 -7.80 3.84
C ASP A 27 7.28 -8.50 4.37
N TYR A 28 6.11 -7.88 4.19
CA TYR A 28 4.82 -8.51 4.50
C TYR A 28 4.60 -9.80 3.68
N ILE A 29 4.83 -9.74 2.36
CA ILE A 29 4.66 -10.91 1.48
C ILE A 29 5.64 -12.03 1.84
N GLN A 30 6.91 -11.69 2.08
CA GLN A 30 7.94 -12.66 2.48
C GLN A 30 7.60 -13.32 3.81
N ALA A 31 7.20 -12.54 4.82
CA ALA A 31 6.81 -13.08 6.11
C ALA A 31 5.58 -14.01 6.01
N LEU A 32 4.62 -13.67 5.13
CA LEU A 32 3.42 -14.47 4.92
C LEU A 32 3.72 -15.77 4.16
N ASP A 33 4.64 -15.75 3.19
CA ASP A 33 5.13 -16.93 2.48
C ASP A 33 5.89 -17.88 3.43
N GLU A 34 6.77 -17.34 4.27
CA GLU A 34 7.44 -18.13 5.32
C GLU A 34 6.45 -18.72 6.34
N ALA A 35 5.33 -18.05 6.61
CA ALA A 35 4.26 -18.58 7.45
C ALA A 35 3.52 -19.72 6.74
N TYR A 36 3.21 -19.57 5.44
CA TYR A 36 2.59 -20.62 4.62
C TYR A 36 3.41 -21.92 4.61
N GLU A 37 4.72 -21.81 4.45
CA GLU A 37 5.62 -22.97 4.41
C GLU A 37 5.67 -23.73 5.75
N ARG A 38 5.56 -23.01 6.88
CA ARG A 38 5.64 -23.58 8.23
C ARG A 38 4.29 -24.01 8.82
N GLU A 39 3.18 -23.54 8.27
CA GLU A 39 1.85 -23.82 8.82
C GLU A 39 1.47 -25.31 8.66
N GLU A 40 1.04 -25.92 9.76
CA GLU A 40 0.67 -27.34 9.84
C GLU A 40 -0.84 -27.54 9.68
N SER A 41 -1.66 -26.57 10.11
CA SER A 41 -3.10 -26.62 10.00
C SER A 41 -3.54 -26.43 8.55
N PRO A 42 -4.20 -27.43 7.93
CA PRO A 42 -4.61 -27.32 6.52
C PRO A 42 -5.50 -26.10 6.26
N ALA A 43 -6.46 -25.84 7.16
CA ALA A 43 -7.38 -24.71 7.01
C ALA A 43 -6.66 -23.35 7.12
N ALA A 44 -5.66 -23.23 8.01
CA ALA A 44 -4.89 -22.00 8.13
C ALA A 44 -3.95 -21.81 6.93
N LYS A 45 -3.32 -22.89 6.47
CA LYS A 45 -2.46 -22.88 5.29
C LYS A 45 -3.23 -22.46 4.02
N ASP A 46 -4.44 -22.96 3.84
CA ASP A 46 -5.34 -22.56 2.76
C ASP A 46 -5.73 -21.08 2.85
N ALA A 47 -6.01 -20.57 4.05
CA ALA A 47 -6.31 -19.15 4.25
C ALA A 47 -5.12 -18.26 3.88
N ILE A 48 -3.89 -18.64 4.24
CA ILE A 48 -2.69 -17.92 3.86
C ILE A 48 -2.50 -17.92 2.33
N ALA A 49 -2.71 -19.07 1.67
CA ALA A 49 -2.64 -19.17 0.21
C ALA A 49 -3.65 -18.25 -0.48
N GLN A 50 -4.86 -18.11 0.07
CA GLN A 50 -5.86 -17.16 -0.44
C GLN A 50 -5.39 -15.70 -0.31
N ILE A 51 -4.78 -15.31 0.81
CA ILE A 51 -4.26 -13.96 1.01
C ILE A 51 -3.12 -13.66 0.03
N LEU A 52 -2.18 -14.60 -0.16
CA LEU A 52 -1.08 -14.47 -1.14
C LEU A 52 -1.63 -14.34 -2.57
N THR A 53 -2.61 -15.18 -2.93
CA THR A 53 -3.27 -15.13 -4.25
C THR A 53 -3.98 -13.80 -4.46
N ASN A 54 -4.72 -13.32 -3.45
CA ASN A 54 -5.39 -12.01 -3.50
C ASN A 54 -4.39 -10.86 -3.67
N SER A 55 -3.28 -10.90 -2.94
CA SER A 55 -2.21 -9.90 -3.05
C SER A 55 -1.66 -9.82 -4.48
N ARG A 56 -1.43 -10.97 -5.13
CA ARG A 56 -0.99 -11.03 -6.53
C ARG A 56 -2.05 -10.49 -7.49
N MET A 57 -3.31 -10.90 -7.33
CA MET A 57 -4.40 -10.45 -8.20
C MET A 57 -4.65 -8.94 -8.10
N ALA A 58 -4.55 -8.38 -6.89
CA ALA A 58 -4.67 -6.94 -6.66
C ALA A 58 -3.53 -6.17 -7.35
N ALA A 59 -2.30 -6.64 -7.18
CA ALA A 59 -1.10 -6.08 -7.79
C ALA A 59 -1.14 -6.10 -9.34
N GLU A 60 -1.54 -7.21 -9.94
CA GLU A 60 -1.65 -7.36 -11.40
C GLU A 60 -2.85 -6.57 -11.97
N GLY A 61 -3.96 -6.55 -11.23
CA GLY A 61 -5.21 -5.93 -11.66
C GLY A 61 -5.33 -4.44 -11.36
N HIS A 62 -4.40 -3.86 -10.59
CA HIS A 62 -4.51 -2.52 -9.99
C HIS A 62 -5.88 -2.32 -9.32
N ARG A 63 -6.30 -3.30 -8.53
CA ARG A 63 -7.56 -3.27 -7.77
C ARG A 63 -7.27 -3.24 -6.28
N PRO A 64 -8.11 -2.57 -5.48
CA PRO A 64 -7.96 -2.59 -4.04
C PRO A 64 -7.85 -4.03 -3.50
N ILE A 65 -6.83 -4.28 -2.68
CA ILE A 65 -6.60 -5.58 -2.02
C ILE A 65 -7.79 -5.97 -1.12
N CYS A 66 -8.46 -4.97 -0.54
CA CYS A 66 -9.59 -5.14 0.36
C CYS A 66 -10.79 -4.32 -0.12
N GLN A 67 -12.00 -4.79 0.22
CA GLN A 67 -13.25 -4.04 0.01
C GLN A 67 -13.26 -2.73 0.83
N ASP A 68 -12.72 -2.78 2.05
CA ASP A 68 -12.52 -1.61 2.89
C ASP A 68 -11.14 -1.03 2.61
N THR A 69 -11.10 0.13 1.97
CA THR A 69 -9.85 0.84 1.63
C THR A 69 -9.33 1.70 2.78
N GLY A 70 -10.00 1.70 3.94
CA GLY A 70 -9.59 2.41 5.13
C GLY A 70 -9.79 3.93 5.06
N ILE A 71 -9.05 4.64 5.92
CA ILE A 71 -9.09 6.10 6.08
C ILE A 71 -7.77 6.70 5.57
N ALA A 72 -7.86 7.78 4.80
CA ALA A 72 -6.69 8.54 4.37
C ALA A 72 -6.03 9.27 5.54
N VAL A 73 -4.87 8.80 5.99
CA VAL A 73 -4.08 9.40 7.06
C VAL A 73 -2.72 9.82 6.49
N VAL A 74 -2.35 11.09 6.68
CA VAL A 74 -1.11 11.65 6.16
C VAL A 74 -0.29 12.27 7.30
N PHE A 75 0.98 11.88 7.40
CA PHE A 75 1.95 12.51 8.28
C PHE A 75 2.90 13.37 7.45
N LEU A 76 2.74 14.69 7.50
CA LEU A 76 3.55 15.62 6.73
C LEU A 76 4.63 16.27 7.58
N LYS A 77 5.83 16.42 7.01
CA LYS A 77 6.89 17.29 7.52
C LYS A 77 7.15 18.39 6.49
N VAL A 78 6.85 19.63 6.86
CA VAL A 78 6.99 20.79 5.97
C VAL A 78 8.22 21.60 6.38
N GLY A 79 9.13 21.84 5.43
CA GLY A 79 10.31 22.66 5.66
C GLY A 79 9.96 24.15 5.79
N MET A 80 10.64 24.87 6.68
CA MET A 80 10.33 26.29 6.98
C MET A 80 10.41 27.25 5.78
N ASN A 81 11.17 26.90 4.73
CA ASN A 81 11.39 27.73 3.55
C ASN A 81 10.64 27.26 2.29
N VAL A 82 9.64 26.37 2.48
CA VAL A 82 8.74 25.92 1.41
C VAL A 82 7.68 27.00 1.16
N GLN A 83 7.39 27.27 -0.11
CA GLN A 83 6.20 27.97 -0.54
C GLN A 83 5.34 27.10 -1.43
N TRP A 84 4.04 27.28 -1.31
CA TRP A 84 3.03 26.64 -2.14
C TRP A 84 2.66 27.60 -3.27
N ASP A 85 2.79 27.12 -4.50
CA ASP A 85 2.25 27.79 -5.69
C ASP A 85 0.81 27.28 -5.87
N ALA A 86 -0.15 28.09 -5.41
CA ALA A 86 -1.57 27.81 -5.31
C ALA A 86 -2.38 28.80 -6.17
#